data_AF-D8FWV2-F1
#
_entry.id   AF-D8FWV2-F1
#
_cell.length_a   1.000
_cell.length_b   1.000
_cell.length_c   1.000
_cell.angle_alpha   90.00
_cell.angle_beta   90.00
_cell.angle_gamma   90.00
#
_symmetry.space_group_name_H-M   'P 1'
#
loop_
_entity.id
_entity.type
_entity.pdbx_description
1 polymer ?
#
loop_
_entity_poly.entity_id
_entity_poly.type
_entity_poly.pdbx_seq_one_letter_code
_entity_poly.pdbx_strand_id
1 'polypeptide(L)' 'MDKIFDSIKERIELGLKNNIPVESRLMMAGEIVYAAERQDLTPKEARSLEELLGLSAIIKDYSAVREQAIFGEFIED' A
#
# COMPACT_ATOMS: atom_id res chain seq x y z
N MET A 1 -15.46 -17.36 -2.88
CA MET A 1 -14.07 -17.08 -2.47
C MET A 1 -13.89 -15.62 -2.81
N ASP A 2 -14.21 -14.74 -1.87
CA ASP A 2 -14.01 -13.30 -2.09
C ASP A 2 -12.53 -13.10 -2.38
N LYS A 3 -12.23 -12.46 -3.51
CA LYS A 3 -10.85 -12.29 -3.94
C LYS A 3 -10.15 -11.45 -2.88
N ILE A 4 -8.93 -11.84 -2.49
CA ILE A 4 -8.12 -11.11 -1.50
C ILE A 4 -8.06 -9.61 -1.81
N PHE A 5 -8.04 -9.27 -3.11
CA PHE A 5 -8.22 -7.92 -3.63
C PHE A 5 -9.44 -7.18 -3.05
N ASP A 6 -10.64 -7.76 -3.15
CA ASP A 6 -11.90 -7.10 -2.71
C ASP A 6 -11.88 -6.88 -1.20
N SER A 7 -11.37 -7.86 -0.43
CA SER A 7 -11.23 -7.74 1.02
C SER A 7 -10.26 -6.64 1.45
N ILE A 8 -9.13 -6.48 0.77
CA ILE A 8 -8.20 -5.38 1.04
C ILE A 8 -8.82 -4.04 0.64
N LYS A 9 -9.45 -4.00 -0.55
CA LYS A 9 -10.10 -2.80 -1.07
C LYS A 9 -11.16 -2.25 -0.10
N GLU A 10 -12.04 -3.09 0.40
CA GLU A 10 -13.07 -2.68 1.36
C GLU A 10 -12.48 -2.10 2.65
N ARG A 11 -11.38 -2.69 3.15
CA ARG A 11 -10.67 -2.17 4.34
C ARG A 11 -10.04 -0.80 4.09
N ILE A 12 -9.43 -0.60 2.92
CA ILE A 12 -8.89 0.70 2.52
C ILE A 12 -10.00 1.74 2.45
N GLU A 13 -11.08 1.44 1.72
CA GLU A 13 -12.21 2.36 1.54
C GLU A 13 -12.86 2.74 2.87
N LEU A 14 -13.08 1.75 3.76
CA LEU A 14 -13.60 2.00 5.11
C LEU A 14 -12.63 2.85 5.94
N GLY A 15 -11.33 2.56 5.87
CA GLY A 15 -10.29 3.32 6.56
C GLY A 15 -10.27 4.79 6.12
N LEU A 16 -10.26 5.03 4.81
CA LEU A 16 -10.28 6.39 4.26
C LEU A 16 -11.55 7.15 4.64
N LYS A 17 -12.71 6.49 4.59
CA LYS A 17 -13.98 7.05 5.05
C LYS A 17 -13.94 7.47 6.52
N ASN A 18 -13.21 6.73 7.35
CA ASN A 18 -13.03 6.99 8.77
C ASN A 18 -11.82 7.91 9.08
N ASN A 19 -11.21 8.52 8.06
CA ASN A 19 -10.04 9.39 8.20
C ASN A 19 -8.88 8.74 8.95
N ILE A 20 -8.57 7.47 8.67
CA ILE A 20 -7.43 6.80 9.30
C ILE A 20 -6.12 7.59 9.09
N PRO A 21 -5.24 7.60 10.10
CA PRO A 21 -3.99 8.33 10.04
C PRO A 21 -3.05 7.72 8.99
N VAL A 22 -2.05 8.49 8.55
CA VAL A 22 -1.15 8.09 7.45
C VAL A 22 -0.34 6.84 7.80
N GLU A 23 0.00 6.67 9.07
CA GLU A 23 0.69 5.52 9.63
C GLU A 23 -0.12 4.22 9.41
N SER A 24 -1.44 4.28 9.61
CA SER A 24 -2.31 3.13 9.34
C SER A 24 -2.36 2.80 7.85
N ARG A 25 -2.33 3.82 6.98
CA ARG A 25 -2.27 3.60 5.51
C ARG A 25 -0.94 2.98 5.09
N LEU A 26 0.16 3.37 5.73
CA LEU A 26 1.48 2.75 5.52
C LEU A 26 1.51 1.29 5.96
N MET A 27 0.87 0.95 7.08
CA MET A 27 0.70 -0.46 7.48
C MET A 27 -0.08 -1.26 6.42
N MET A 28 -1.15 -0.68 5.87
CA MET A 28 -1.91 -1.31 4.77
C MET A 28 -1.07 -1.46 3.50
N ALA A 29 -0.19 -0.50 3.17
CA ALA A 29 0.75 -0.65 2.06
C ALA A 29 1.67 -1.86 2.25
N GLY A 30 2.16 -2.09 3.48
CA GLY A 30 2.92 -3.29 3.82
C GLY A 30 2.14 -4.58 3.62
N GLU A 31 0.86 -4.63 4.01
CA GLU A 31 -0.02 -5.79 3.76
C GLU A 31 -0.19 -6.07 2.26
N ILE A 32 -0.32 -5.03 1.43
CA ILE A 32 -0.45 -5.16 -0.03
C ILE A 32 0.84 -5.75 -0.63
N VAL A 33 2.00 -5.24 -0.23
CA VAL A 33 3.30 -5.76 -0.69
C VAL A 33 3.43 -7.24 -0.31
N TYR A 34 3.13 -7.59 0.95
CA TYR A 34 3.18 -8.97 1.42
C TYR A 34 2.23 -9.91 0.65
N ALA A 35 1.01 -9.46 0.34
CA ALA A 35 0.07 -10.23 -0.46
C ALA A 35 0.54 -10.39 -1.93
N ALA A 36 1.19 -9.37 -2.50
CA ALA A 36 1.77 -9.45 -3.83
C ALA A 36 2.92 -10.47 -3.90
N GLU A 37 3.81 -10.50 -2.89
CA GLU A 37 4.91 -11.46 -2.81
C GLU A 37 4.43 -12.90 -2.70
N ARG A 38 3.31 -13.12 -2.00
CA ARG A 38 2.66 -14.43 -1.88
C ARG A 38 1.87 -14.85 -3.12
N GLN A 39 1.84 -14.02 -4.16
CA GLN A 39 1.03 -14.22 -5.37
C GLN A 39 -0.48 -14.25 -5.09
N ASP A 40 -0.89 -13.72 -3.91
CA ASP A 40 -2.29 -13.53 -3.54
C ASP A 40 -2.91 -12.34 -4.30
N LEU A 41 -2.06 -11.43 -4.81
CA LEU A 41 -2.41 -10.34 -5.71
C LEU A 41 -1.51 -10.35 -6.94
N THR A 42 -2.08 -10.04 -8.10
CA THR A 42 -1.28 -9.70 -9.27
C THR A 42 -0.59 -8.34 -9.08
N PRO A 43 0.53 -8.05 -9.78
CA PRO A 43 1.16 -6.73 -9.71
C PRO A 43 0.22 -5.57 -10.05
N LYS A 44 -0.76 -5.80 -10.94
CA LYS A 44 -1.76 -4.81 -11.32
C LYS A 44 -2.75 -4.54 -10.18
N GLU A 45 -3.20 -5.58 -9.48
CA GLU A 45 -4.10 -5.45 -8.33
C GLU A 45 -3.39 -4.81 -7.13
N ALA A 46 -2.13 -5.17 -6.86
CA ALA A 46 -1.35 -4.52 -5.81
C ALA A 46 -1.18 -3.02 -6.08
N ARG A 47 -0.87 -2.65 -7.34
CA ARG A 47 -0.72 -1.25 -7.73
C ARG A 47 -2.01 -0.44 -7.60
N SER A 48 -3.16 -1.01 -7.99
CA SER A 48 -4.43 -0.30 -7.82
C SER A 48 -4.83 -0.12 -6.36
N LEU A 49 -4.49 -1.07 -5.47
CA LEU A 49 -4.68 -0.91 -4.03
C LEU A 49 -3.73 0.14 -3.42
N GLU A 50 -2.46 0.18 -3.84
CA GLU A 50 -1.52 1.22 -3.42
C GLU A 50 -1.99 2.62 -3.85
N GLU A 51 -2.51 2.75 -5.07
CA GLU A 51 -3.08 4.01 -5.57
C GLU A 51 -4.27 4.49 -4.72
N LEU A 52 -5.13 3.56 -4.28
CA LEU A 52 -6.27 3.88 -3.41
C LEU A 52 -5.83 4.46 -2.06
N LEU A 53 -4.70 4.02 -1.50
CA LEU A 53 -4.19 4.54 -0.22
C LEU A 53 -3.81 6.02 -0.31
N GLY A 54 -3.57 6.55 -1.51
CA GLY A 54 -3.30 7.97 -1.74
C GLY A 54 -1.99 8.48 -1.11
N LEU A 55 -1.05 7.58 -0.81
CA LEU A 55 0.19 7.92 -0.10
C LEU A 55 1.10 8.85 -0.90
N SER A 56 1.10 8.74 -2.23
CA SER A 56 1.87 9.62 -3.13
C SER A 56 1.45 11.10 -3.08
N ALA A 57 0.23 11.39 -2.62
CA ALA A 57 -0.24 12.77 -2.43
C ALA A 57 0.19 13.37 -1.09
N ILE A 58 0.71 12.55 -0.17
CA ILE A 58 1.01 12.94 1.22
C ILE A 58 2.51 12.83 1.52
N ILE A 59 3.17 11.80 0.98
CA ILE A 59 4.58 11.50 1.20
C ILE A 59 5.38 12.04 0.02
N LYS A 60 6.29 12.97 0.31
CA LYS A 60 7.26 13.48 -0.67
C LYS A 60 8.15 12.32 -1.14
N ASP A 61 8.35 12.21 -2.44
CA ASP A 61 9.14 11.12 -3.05
C ASP A 61 8.71 9.71 -2.60
N TYR A 62 7.40 9.47 -2.58
CA TYR A 62 6.83 8.18 -2.19
C TYR A 62 7.47 6.98 -2.90
N SER A 63 7.89 7.11 -4.17
CA SER A 63 8.59 6.02 -4.88
C SER A 63 9.91 5.66 -4.21
N ALA A 64 10.72 6.66 -3.85
CA ALA A 64 11.99 6.43 -3.17
C ALA A 64 11.77 5.84 -1.77
N VAL A 65 10.84 6.40 -0.99
CA VAL A 65 10.49 5.86 0.35
C VAL A 65 10.02 4.40 0.27
N ARG A 66 9.21 4.07 -0.75
CA ARG A 66 8.74 2.71 -0.99
C ARG A 66 9.88 1.76 -1.36
N GLU A 67 10.79 2.20 -2.23
CA GLU A 67 11.99 1.42 -2.58
C GLU A 67 12.88 1.17 -1.36
N GLN A 68 13.09 2.18 -0.50
CA GLN A 68 13.81 2.01 0.77
C GLN A 68 13.12 0.97 1.67
N ALA A 69 11.80 1.00 1.77
CA ALA A 69 11.06 0.04 2.59
C ALA A 69 11.16 -1.41 2.08
N ILE A 70 11.30 -1.61 0.77
CA ILE A 70 11.39 -2.94 0.13
C ILE A 70 12.84 -3.46 0.15
N PHE A 71 13.81 -2.60 -0.21
CA PHE A 71 15.20 -3.01 -0.39
C PHE A 71 16.08 -2.76 0.83
N GLY A 72 15.63 -1.93 1.78
CA GLY A 72 16.39 -1.58 2.99
C GLY A 72 17.57 -0.64 2.73
N GLU A 73 17.68 -0.05 1.55
CA GLU A 73 18.77 0.85 1.18
C GLU A 73 18.51 2.26 1.74
N PHE A 74 19.55 2.91 2.26
CA PHE A 74 19.49 4.30 2.69
C PHE A 74 19.78 5.19 1.47
N ILE A 75 18.86 6.08 1.10
CA ILE A 75 19.13 7.09 0.06
C ILE A 75 19.59 8.36 0.77
N GLU A 76 20.86 8.74 0.55
CA GLU A 76 21.38 10.05 0.94
C GLU A 76 20.87 11.12 -0.04
N ASP A 77 20.36 12.23 0.50
CA ASP A 77 19.95 13.44 -0.25
C ASP A 77 21.14 14.14 -0.94
#